data_AF-A0A2R7L2T1-F1
#
_entry.id   AF-A0A2R7L2T1-F1
#
_cell.length_a   1.000
_cell.length_b   1.000
_cell.length_c   1.000
_cell.angle_alpha   90.00
_cell.angle_beta   90.00
_cell.angle_gamma   90.00
#
_symmetry.space_group_name_H-M   'P 1'
#
loop_
_entity.id
_entity.type
_entity.pdbx_description
1 polymer ?
#
loop_
_entity_poly.entity_id
_entity_poly.type
_entity_poly.pdbx_seq_one_letter_code
_entity_poly.pdbx_strand_id
1 'polypeptide(L)'
;MNFTNIVNSIRTKADFVNFIHFLLEDLKSNSEDWENKTLPEYLEAIASWTDDMEGYYVNDNLPIPDNVDWKVFADILVAAKMYE
;
A
#
# COMPACT_ATOMS: atom_id res chain seq x y z
N MET A 1 14.06 -6.45 -4.42
CA MET A 1 14.34 -5.09 -3.91
C MET A 1 13.66 -4.95 -2.55
N ASN A 2 14.18 -4.15 -1.62
CA ASN A 2 13.53 -3.95 -0.33
C ASN A 2 12.33 -2.98 -0.50
N PHE A 3 11.12 -3.45 -0.19
CA PHE A 3 9.87 -2.66 -0.25
C PHE A 3 9.98 -1.33 0.52
N THR A 4 10.62 -1.33 1.69
CA THR A 4 10.84 -0.14 2.51
C THR A 4 11.62 0.94 1.76
N ASN A 5 12.63 0.56 0.98
CA ASN A 5 13.41 1.53 0.21
C ASN A 5 12.59 2.15 -0.92
N ILE A 6 11.72 1.37 -1.57
CA ILE A 6 10.85 1.87 -2.65
C ILE A 6 9.83 2.82 -2.07
N VAL A 7 9.13 2.44 -0.99
CA VAL A 7 8.16 3.30 -0.30
C VAL A 7 8.78 4.62 0.10
N ASN A 8 9.98 4.60 0.71
CA ASN A 8 10.70 5.80 1.11
C ASN A 8 11.13 6.71 -0.06
N SER A 9 11.12 6.20 -1.29
CA SER A 9 11.52 6.95 -2.50
C SER A 9 10.35 7.62 -3.24
N ILE A 10 9.09 7.28 -2.91
CA ILE A 10 7.91 7.81 -3.60
C ILE A 10 7.78 9.32 -3.34
N ARG A 11 7.75 10.12 -4.40
CA ARG A 11 7.56 11.58 -4.32
C ARG A 11 6.47 12.09 -5.26
N THR A 12 6.11 11.30 -6.26
CA THR A 12 5.21 11.71 -7.35
C THR A 12 4.15 10.65 -7.62
N LYS A 13 3.11 11.04 -8.35
CA LYS A 13 2.10 10.11 -8.87
C LYS A 13 2.72 8.99 -9.72
N ALA A 14 3.75 9.32 -10.50
CA ALA A 14 4.44 8.33 -11.33
C ALA A 14 5.16 7.29 -10.48
N ASP A 15 5.79 7.70 -9.38
CA ASP A 15 6.44 6.77 -8.44
C ASP A 15 5.41 5.84 -7.80
N PHE A 16 4.25 6.37 -7.41
CA PHE A 16 3.16 5.56 -6.86
C PHE A 16 2.65 4.53 -7.88
N VAL A 17 2.38 4.93 -9.13
CA VAL A 17 1.94 3.99 -10.19
C VAL A 17 3.00 2.92 -10.45
N ASN A 18 4.27 3.30 -10.51
CA ASN A 18 5.38 2.35 -10.66
C ASN A 18 5.47 1.38 -9.47
N PHE A 19 5.20 1.85 -8.26
CA PHE A 19 5.14 1.01 -7.06
C PHE A 19 3.98 -0.01 -7.13
N ILE A 20 2.81 0.38 -7.62
CA ILE A 20 1.68 -0.56 -7.83
C ILE A 20 2.06 -1.64 -8.85
N HIS A 21 2.69 -1.26 -9.97
CA HIS A 21 3.17 -2.25 -10.94
C HIS A 21 4.23 -3.18 -10.34
N PHE A 22 5.13 -2.65 -9.52
CA PHE A 22 6.12 -3.44 -8.80
C PHE A 22 5.46 -4.45 -7.85
N LEU A 23 4.48 -4.03 -7.04
CA LEU A 23 3.69 -4.92 -6.18
C LEU A 23 3.01 -6.04 -6.96
N LEU A 24 2.39 -5.71 -8.10
CA LEU A 24 1.71 -6.69 -8.95
C LEU A 24 2.67 -7.73 -9.52
N GLU A 25 3.84 -7.30 -10.00
CA GLU A 25 4.86 -8.23 -10.54
C GLU A 25 5.49 -9.08 -9.43
N ASP A 26 5.67 -8.52 -8.23
CA ASP A 26 6.12 -9.27 -7.06
C ASP A 26 5.10 -10.33 -6.63
N LEU A 27 3.81 -9.99 -6.57
CA LEU A 27 2.74 -10.97 -6.31
C LEU A 27 2.75 -12.11 -7.33
N LYS A 28 2.93 -11.81 -8.63
CA LYS A 28 2.96 -12.85 -9.68
C LYS A 28 4.19 -13.76 -9.58
N SER A 29 5.33 -13.20 -9.19
CA SER A 29 6.62 -13.91 -9.23
C SER A 29 6.92 -14.62 -7.91
N ASN A 30 6.42 -14.09 -6.79
CA ASN A 30 6.73 -14.49 -5.43
C ASN A 30 5.45 -14.70 -4.60
N SER A 31 4.36 -15.21 -5.21
CA SER A 31 3.06 -15.38 -4.55
C SER A 31 3.11 -16.22 -3.28
N GLU A 32 4.11 -17.10 -3.14
CA GLU A 32 4.29 -17.91 -1.93
C GLU A 32 4.76 -17.12 -0.70
N ASP A 33 5.42 -15.98 -0.92
CA ASP A 33 5.89 -15.09 0.14
C ASP A 33 4.80 -14.12 0.63
N TRP A 34 3.66 -14.06 -0.07
CA TRP A 34 2.53 -13.20 0.28
C TRP A 34 1.60 -13.90 1.26
N GLU A 35 1.29 -13.23 2.37
CA GLU A 35 0.30 -13.70 3.35
C GLU A 35 -1.14 -13.56 2.81
N ASN A 36 -1.45 -12.41 2.21
CA ASN A 36 -2.77 -12.06 1.71
C ASN A 36 -2.82 -12.21 0.17
N LYS A 37 -3.21 -13.40 -0.31
CA LYS A 37 -3.08 -13.78 -1.73
C LYS A 37 -4.33 -13.48 -2.56
N THR A 38 -5.48 -13.31 -1.91
CA THR A 38 -6.74 -13.00 -2.58
C THR A 38 -7.14 -11.53 -2.37
N LEU A 39 -7.96 -11.00 -3.27
CA LEU A 39 -8.43 -9.61 -3.17
C LEU A 39 -9.19 -9.33 -1.84
N PRO A 40 -10.08 -10.21 -1.34
CA PRO A 40 -10.71 -10.00 -0.03
C PRO A 40 -9.70 -9.93 1.12
N GLU A 41 -8.77 -10.89 1.22
CA GLU A 41 -7.74 -10.91 2.26
C GLU A 41 -6.86 -9.65 2.20
N TYR A 42 -6.49 -9.22 0.98
CA TYR A 42 -5.67 -8.03 0.79
C TYR A 42 -6.40 -6.74 1.21
N LEU A 43 -7.70 -6.62 0.92
CA LEU A 43 -8.52 -5.48 1.36
C LEU A 43 -8.72 -5.48 2.88
N GLU A 44 -8.91 -6.65 3.51
CA GLU A 44 -8.97 -6.80 4.97
C GLU A 44 -7.63 -6.39 5.61
N ALA A 45 -6.51 -6.82 5.04
CA ALA A 45 -5.18 -6.45 5.52
C ALA A 45 -4.89 -4.95 5.39
N ILE A 46 -5.31 -4.31 4.29
CA ILE A 46 -5.22 -2.84 4.15
C ILE A 46 -6.01 -2.15 5.26
N ALA A 47 -7.25 -2.58 5.51
CA ALA A 47 -8.09 -1.98 6.54
C ALA A 47 -7.48 -2.17 7.94
N SER A 48 -7.08 -3.40 8.27
CA SER A 48 -6.46 -3.74 9.56
C SER A 48 -5.17 -2.94 9.80
N TRP A 49 -4.28 -2.85 8.81
CA TRP A 49 -3.04 -2.09 8.97
C TRP A 49 -3.31 -0.59 9.10
N THR A 50 -4.27 -0.05 8.33
CA THR A 50 -4.58 1.38 8.36
C THR A 50 -5.18 1.81 9.71
N ASP A 51 -5.97 0.95 10.36
CA ASP A 51 -6.56 1.21 11.68
C ASP A 51 -5.50 1.26 12.81
N ASP A 52 -4.40 0.51 12.64
CA ASP A 52 -3.32 0.37 13.62
C ASP A 52 -2.01 1.10 13.23
N MET A 53 -2.00 1.88 12.14
CA MET A 53 -0.75 2.33 11.51
C MET A 53 0.09 3.26 12.41
N GLU A 54 -0.53 4.03 13.30
CA GLU A 54 0.17 4.89 14.26
C GLU A 54 1.15 4.09 15.12
N GLY A 55 0.76 2.86 15.50
CA GLY A 55 1.63 1.95 16.25
C GLY A 55 2.92 1.63 15.50
N TYR A 56 2.83 1.39 14.17
CA TYR A 56 4.00 1.16 13.32
C TYR A 56 4.94 2.38 13.33
N TYR A 57 4.42 3.59 13.09
CA TYR A 57 5.24 4.79 13.06
C TYR A 57 5.90 5.10 14.41
N VAL A 58 5.15 4.96 15.51
CA VAL A 58 5.68 5.16 16.87
C VAL A 58 6.78 4.15 17.20
N ASN A 59 6.57 2.87 16.90
CA ASN A 59 7.53 1.81 17.24
C ASN A 59 8.87 1.97 16.49
N ASP A 60 8.83 2.49 15.26
CA ASP A 60 10.01 2.70 14.42
C ASP A 60 10.62 4.12 14.56
N ASN A 61 10.16 4.93 15.52
CA ASN A 61 10.55 6.35 15.70
C ASN A 61 10.40 7.19 14.42
N LEU A 62 9.35 6.91 13.64
CA LEU A 62 9.00 7.62 12.42
C LEU A 62 7.94 8.70 12.72
N PRO A 63 7.94 9.82 11.96
CA PRO A 63 6.86 10.80 12.07
C PRO A 63 5.55 10.18 11.57
N ILE A 64 4.48 10.30 12.37
CA ILE A 64 3.13 9.92 11.95
C ILE A 64 2.71 10.85 10.79
N PRO A 65 2.09 10.33 9.73
CA PRO A 65 1.58 11.16 8.64
C PRO A 65 0.34 11.98 9.06
N ASP A 66 0.49 13.30 9.15
CA ASP A 66 -0.60 14.18 9.65
C ASP A 66 -1.54 14.70 8.52
N ASN A 67 -1.11 14.63 7.26
CA ASN A 67 -1.79 15.26 6.12
C ASN A 67 -2.07 14.25 4.99
N VAL A 68 -2.55 13.06 5.35
CA VAL A 68 -2.94 12.04 4.37
C VAL A 68 -4.29 12.43 3.77
N ASP A 69 -4.35 12.60 2.45
CA ASP A 69 -5.61 12.80 1.73
C ASP A 69 -6.31 11.45 1.50
N TRP A 70 -6.95 10.95 2.55
CA TRP A 70 -7.67 9.67 2.54
C TRP A 70 -8.72 9.54 1.45
N LYS A 71 -9.30 10.68 1.02
CA LYS A 71 -10.30 10.68 -0.04
C LYS A 71 -9.69 10.24 -1.37
N VAL A 72 -8.47 10.66 -1.69
CA VAL A 72 -7.78 10.24 -2.92
C VAL A 72 -7.54 8.73 -2.91
N PHE A 73 -7.14 8.14 -1.78
CA PHE A 73 -7.01 6.69 -1.65
C PHE A 73 -8.35 5.97 -1.88
N ALA A 74 -9.43 6.49 -1.29
CA ALA A 74 -10.77 5.93 -1.51
C ALA A 74 -11.23 6.05 -2.97
N ASP A 75 -10.99 7.20 -3.62
CA ASP A 75 -11.32 7.43 -5.04
C ASP A 75 -10.57 6.42 -5.94
N ILE A 76 -9.30 6.12 -5.66
CA ILE A 76 -8.51 5.11 -6.38
C ILE A 76 -9.15 3.72 -6.23
N LEU A 77 -9.50 3.31 -5.01
CA LEU A 77 -10.10 1.99 -4.75
C LEU A 77 -11.47 1.85 -5.41
N VAL A 78 -12.31 2.90 -5.36
CA VAL A 78 -13.62 2.91 -6.00
C VAL A 78 -13.49 2.89 -7.53
N ALA A 79 -12.54 3.65 -8.09
CA ALA A 79 -12.31 3.64 -9.53
C ALA A 79 -11.81 2.28 -10.03
N ALA A 80 -10.87 1.65 -9.32
CA ALA A 80 -10.38 0.31 -9.65
C ALA A 80 -11.45 -0.79 -9.49
N LYS A 81 -12.45 -0.59 -8.62
CA LYS A 81 -13.59 -1.50 -8.50
C LYS A 81 -14.57 -1.37 -9.67
N MET A 82 -14.77 -0.16 -10.18
CA MET A 82 -15.90 0.20 -11.04
C MET A 82 -15.54 0.40 -12.52
N TYR A 83 -14.33 0.86 -12.83
CA TYR A 83 -13.99 1.43 -14.15
C TYR A 83 -12.75 0.83 -14.80
N GLU A 84 -11.66 0.68 -14.04
CA GLU A 84 -10.36 0.17 -14.53
C GLU A 84 -10.27 -1.35 -14.41
#